data_AF-A0AA48GW50-F1
#
_entry.id   AF-A0AA48GW50-F1
#
_cell.length_a   1.000
_cell.length_b   1.000
_cell.length_c   1.000
_cell.angle_alpha   90.00
_cell.angle_beta   90.00
_cell.angle_gamma   90.00
#
_symmetry.space_group_name_H-M   'P 1'
#
loop_
_entity.id
_entity.type
_entity.pdbx_description
1 polymer ?
#
loop_
_entity_poly.entity_id
_entity_poly.type
_entity_poly.pdbx_seq_one_letter_code
_entity_poly.pdbx_strand_id
1 'polypeptide(L)'
;MPTLNPKEAPDGYVAVLKDIVKPDDGSNICRACDWRSTCQQPDTDFQRHNHRCMGYPITSFQTGLTIAREDGCSVVFKRLPPTHPSLF
;
A
#
# COMPACT_ATOMS: atom_id res chain seq x y z
N MET A 1 -13.60 -8.89 10.64
CA MET A 1 -12.31 -8.65 9.95
C MET A 1 -12.45 -7.38 9.14
N PRO A 2 -11.47 -6.47 9.14
CA PRO A 2 -11.56 -5.24 8.37
C PRO A 2 -11.67 -5.53 6.86
N THR A 3 -12.45 -4.73 6.15
CA THR A 3 -12.65 -4.85 4.70
C THR A 3 -11.71 -3.88 3.98
N LEU A 4 -10.83 -4.41 3.13
CA LEU A 4 -9.89 -3.58 2.36
C LEU A 4 -10.57 -2.93 1.16
N ASN A 5 -10.26 -1.65 0.93
CA ASN A 5 -10.71 -0.96 -0.27
C ASN A 5 -9.72 -1.21 -1.42
N PRO A 6 -10.11 -1.94 -2.49
CA PRO A 6 -9.21 -2.28 -3.59
C PRO A 6 -8.77 -1.07 -4.41
N LYS A 7 -9.50 0.05 -4.35
CA LYS A 7 -9.13 1.29 -5.06
C LYS A 7 -7.98 2.05 -4.41
N GLU A 8 -7.63 1.69 -3.18
CA GLU A 8 -6.56 2.32 -2.42
C GLU A 8 -5.22 1.57 -2.52
N ALA A 9 -5.07 0.73 -3.53
CA ALA A 9 -3.79 0.15 -3.93
C ALA A 9 -3.25 0.87 -5.18
N PRO A 10 -1.92 0.94 -5.37
CA PRO A 10 -1.35 1.44 -6.62
C PRO A 10 -1.75 0.53 -7.80
N ASP A 11 -1.76 1.09 -9.01
CA ASP A 11 -2.09 0.34 -10.22
C ASP A 11 -1.16 -0.87 -10.40
N GLY A 12 -1.75 -2.04 -10.66
CA GLY A 12 -1.01 -3.31 -10.75
C GLY A 12 -0.67 -3.93 -9.39
N TYR A 13 -1.23 -3.44 -8.29
CA TYR A 13 -1.05 -4.00 -6.95
C TYR A 13 -2.39 -4.24 -6.25
N VAL A 14 -2.34 -5.05 -5.19
CA VAL A 14 -3.43 -5.28 -4.24
C VAL A 14 -2.94 -4.97 -2.83
N ALA A 15 -3.82 -4.41 -2.00
CA ALA A 15 -3.54 -4.22 -0.59
C ALA A 15 -3.73 -5.53 0.19
N VAL A 16 -2.81 -5.83 1.10
CA VAL A 16 -2.91 -6.97 2.02
C VAL A 16 -2.58 -6.49 3.43
N LEU A 17 -3.33 -6.96 4.43
CA LEU A 17 -3.11 -6.58 5.83
C LEU A 17 -1.71 -6.97 6.31
N LYS A 18 -1.04 -6.04 7.01
CA LYS A 18 0.29 -6.29 7.59
C LYS A 18 0.31 -7.48 8.53
N ASP A 19 -0.77 -7.71 9.26
CA ASP A 19 -0.90 -8.83 10.20
C ASP A 19 -0.90 -10.20 9.51
N ILE A 20 -1.26 -10.27 8.23
CA ILE A 20 -1.27 -11.51 7.43
C ILE A 20 0.11 -11.81 6.86
N VAL A 21 0.87 -10.77 6.50
CA VAL A 21 2.12 -10.89 5.73
C VAL A 21 3.37 -10.54 6.54
N LYS A 22 3.23 -10.41 7.86
CA LYS A 22 4.34 -10.08 8.74
C LYS A 22 5.44 -11.14 8.60
N PRO A 23 6.70 -10.74 8.34
CA PRO A 23 7.80 -11.70 8.31
C PRO A 23 7.93 -12.45 9.64
N ASP A 24 8.02 -13.78 9.56
CA ASP A 24 8.17 -14.65 10.74
C ASP A 24 9.51 -14.44 11.45
N ASP A 25 10.52 -13.97 10.71
CA ASP A 25 11.84 -13.62 11.23
C ASP A 25 11.87 -12.31 12.05
N GLY A 26 10.72 -11.65 12.20
CA GLY A 26 10.59 -10.38 12.91
C GLY A 26 11.22 -9.19 12.19
N SER A 27 11.65 -9.36 10.94
CA SER A 27 12.26 -8.29 10.16
C SER A 27 11.25 -7.19 9.81
N ASN A 28 11.78 -6.07 9.30
CA ASN A 28 10.99 -4.90 8.96
C ASN A 28 9.86 -5.26 7.96
N ILE A 29 8.60 -4.96 8.33
CA ILE A 29 7.39 -5.28 7.55
C ILE A 29 7.45 -4.83 6.09
N CYS A 30 8.14 -3.72 5.80
CA CYS A 30 8.24 -3.21 4.44
C CYS A 30 9.05 -4.17 3.52
N ARG A 31 9.79 -5.15 4.06
CA ARG A 31 10.44 -6.21 3.26
C ARG A 31 9.42 -7.16 2.62
N ALA A 32 8.22 -7.26 3.20
CA ALA A 32 7.11 -8.02 2.62
C ALA A 32 6.31 -7.20 1.59
N CYS A 33 6.70 -5.97 1.24
CA CYS A 33 5.97 -5.12 0.30
C CYS A 33 6.62 -5.15 -1.08
N ASP A 34 5.90 -5.59 -2.11
CA ASP A 34 6.43 -5.66 -3.48
C ASP A 34 6.58 -4.26 -4.10
N TRP A 35 5.84 -3.28 -3.56
CA TRP A 35 5.92 -1.87 -3.96
C TRP A 35 7.03 -1.09 -3.22
N ARG A 36 7.82 -1.76 -2.37
CA ARG A 36 8.85 -1.09 -1.55
C ARG A 36 9.84 -0.30 -2.40
N SER A 37 10.28 -0.83 -3.54
CA SER A 37 11.26 -0.16 -4.40
C SER A 37 10.72 1.17 -4.94
N THR A 38 9.44 1.21 -5.32
CA THR A 38 8.76 2.46 -5.70
C THR A 38 8.66 3.39 -4.50
N CYS A 39 8.20 2.90 -3.34
CA CYS A 39 8.14 3.69 -2.10
C CYS A 39 9.48 4.34 -1.69
N GLN A 40 10.63 3.89 -2.17
CA GLN A 40 11.93 4.48 -1.84
C GLN A 40 12.41 5.49 -2.90
N GLN A 41 11.67 5.70 -3.99
CA GLN A 41 12.04 6.68 -5.01
C GLN A 41 11.78 8.10 -4.51
N PRO A 42 12.69 9.05 -4.79
CA PRO A 42 12.60 10.44 -4.31
C PRO A 42 11.42 11.21 -4.91
N ASP A 43 10.89 10.76 -6.05
CA ASP A 43 9.73 11.33 -6.74
C ASP A 43 8.41 10.66 -6.34
N THR A 44 8.42 9.76 -5.35
CA THR A 44 7.20 9.11 -4.87
C THR A 44 6.27 10.12 -4.22
N ASP A 45 5.09 10.27 -4.81
CA ASP A 45 4.03 11.08 -4.25
C ASP A 45 3.33 10.33 -3.09
N PHE A 46 3.78 10.63 -1.86
CA PHE A 46 3.18 10.10 -0.63
C PHE A 46 1.89 10.80 -0.21
N GLN A 47 1.44 11.80 -0.96
CA GLN A 47 0.16 12.46 -0.72
C GLN A 47 -1.00 11.73 -1.39
N ARG A 48 -0.73 10.89 -2.39
CA ARG A 48 -1.76 10.04 -3.01
C ARG A 48 -2.27 9.01 -2.00
N HIS A 49 -3.59 8.98 -1.85
CA HIS A 49 -4.29 8.05 -0.95
C HIS A 49 -3.94 6.59 -1.26
N ASN A 50 -3.86 6.21 -2.53
CA ASN A 50 -3.55 4.83 -2.96
C ASN A 50 -2.07 4.43 -2.78
N HIS A 51 -1.21 5.33 -2.29
CA HIS A 51 0.19 5.06 -1.96
C HIS A 51 0.42 4.89 -0.44
N ARG A 52 -0.66 4.95 0.36
CA ARG A 52 -0.58 4.92 1.83
C ARG A 52 -0.66 3.49 2.37
N CYS A 53 0.35 3.11 3.17
CA CYS A 53 0.45 1.80 3.81
C CYS A 53 -0.03 1.77 5.27
N MET A 54 -0.44 2.92 5.82
CA MET A 54 -0.92 3.07 7.20
C MET A 54 -2.37 3.54 7.21
N GLY A 55 -3.15 3.03 8.16
CA GLY A 55 -4.57 3.36 8.31
C GLY A 55 -4.86 4.63 9.10
N TYR A 56 -3.89 5.17 9.83
CA TYR A 56 -4.07 6.41 10.58
C TYR A 56 -3.87 7.65 9.71
N PRO A 57 -4.59 8.75 9.98
CA PRO A 57 -4.43 10.01 9.26
C PRO A 57 -3.05 10.62 9.52
N ILE A 58 -2.48 11.23 8.49
CA ILE A 58 -1.32 12.12 8.60
C ILE A 58 -1.65 13.49 8.02
N THR A 59 -1.01 14.53 8.53
CA THR A 59 -1.07 15.86 7.92
C THR A 59 0.15 16.05 7.02
N SER A 60 -0.08 16.32 5.73
CA SER A 60 1.00 16.64 4.80
C SER A 60 1.72 17.92 5.22
N PHE A 61 3.03 17.87 5.40
CA PHE A 61 3.83 19.06 5.69
C PHE A 61 3.92 20.02 4.48
N GLN A 62 3.68 19.51 3.27
CA GLN A 62 3.77 20.28 2.03
C GLN A 62 2.47 21.02 1.72
N THR A 63 1.32 20.40 1.99
CA THR A 63 0.00 20.94 1.60
C THR A 63 -0.92 21.25 2.78
N GLY A 64 -0.59 20.81 4.00
CA GLY A 64 -1.45 20.92 5.17
C GLY A 64 -2.68 20.01 5.16
N LEU A 65 -2.87 19.23 4.09
CA LEU A 65 -4.01 18.34 3.94
C LEU A 65 -3.86 17.10 4.81
N THR A 66 -4.97 16.66 5.40
CA THR A 66 -5.05 15.37 6.09
C THR A 66 -5.24 14.27 5.06
N ILE A 67 -4.37 13.25 5.09
CA ILE A 67 -4.37 12.12 4.19
C ILE A 67 -4.49 10.85 5.04
N ALA A 68 -5.47 10.01 4.74
CA ALA A 68 -5.69 8.72 5.37
C ALA A 68 -6.15 7.71 4.32
N ARG A 69 -6.10 6.42 4.66
CA ARG A 69 -6.84 5.41 3.91
C ARG A 69 -8.32 5.47 4.30
N GLU A 70 -9.23 5.32 3.35
CA GLU A 70 -10.68 5.26 3.63
C GLU A 70 -11.02 4.01 4.45
N ASP A 71 -10.33 2.89 4.17
CA ASP A 71 -10.52 1.63 4.90
C ASP A 71 -9.87 1.60 6.30
N GLY A 72 -9.09 2.62 6.68
CA GLY A 72 -8.43 2.69 7.98
C GLY A 72 -7.44 1.55 8.27
N CYS A 73 -7.01 0.79 7.25
CA CYS A 73 -6.22 -0.42 7.45
C CYS A 73 -4.71 -0.21 7.33
N SER A 74 -3.95 -0.99 8.09
CA SER A 74 -2.48 -1.05 7.94
C SER A 74 -2.10 -2.17 6.97
N VAL A 75 -1.55 -1.81 5.81
CA VAL A 75 -1.38 -2.72 4.67
C VAL A 75 0.03 -2.70 4.07
N VAL A 76 0.36 -3.75 3.32
CA VAL A 76 1.41 -3.70 2.29
C VAL A 76 0.77 -3.88 0.92
N PHE A 77 1.51 -3.54 -0.13
CA PHE A 77 1.07 -3.74 -1.50
C PHE A 77 1.78 -4.94 -2.12
N LYS A 78 0.99 -5.88 -2.62
CA LYS A 78 1.45 -7.08 -3.35
C LYS A 78 1.19 -6.90 -4.82
N ARG A 79 2.14 -7.28 -5.67
CA ARG A 79 2.00 -7.15 -7.12
C ARG A 79 0.90 -8.09 -7.59
N LEU A 80 -0.05 -7.57 -8.37
CA LEU A 80 -1.02 -8.44 -9.04
C LEU A 80 -0.26 -9.34 -10.03
N PRO A 81 -0.63 -10.62 -10.16
CA PRO A 81 -0.09 -11.44 -11.23
C PRO A 81 -0.36 -10.75 -12.56
N PRO A 82 0.57 -10.83 -13.53
CA PRO A 82 0.31 -10.32 -14.87
C PRO A 82 -1.00 -10.94 -15.35
N THR A 83 -1.98 -10.10 -15.67
CA THR A 83 -3.17 -10.56 -16.39
C THR A 83 -2.66 -11.13 -17.70
N HIS A 84 -2.67 -12.45 -17.87
CA HIS A 84 -2.41 -13.06 -19.17
C HIS A 84 -3.47 -12.52 -20.14
N PRO A 85 -3.11 -11.66 -21.11
CA PRO A 85 -4.07 -11.18 -22.08
C PRO A 85 -4.02 -12.17 -23.25
N SER A 86 -4.46 -13.41 -23.07
CA SER A 86 -4.55 -14.41 -24.16
C SER A 86 -5.41 -15.62 -23.79
N LEU A 87 -6.72 -15.42 -23.64
CA LEU A 87 -7.74 -16.43 -23.98
C LEU A 87 -8.99 -15.67 -24.46
N PHE A 88 -8.90 -15.14 -25.68
CA PHE A 88 -10.04 -14.90 -26.57
C PHE A 88 -9.68 -15.54 -27.91
#